data_AF-A0A399PW85-F1
#
_entry.id   AF-A0A399PW85-F1
#
_cell.length_a   1.000
_cell.length_b   1.000
_cell.length_c   1.000
_cell.angle_alpha   90.00
_cell.angle_beta   90.00
_cell.angle_gamma   90.00
#
_symmetry.space_group_name_H-M   'P 1'
#
loop_
_entity.id
_entity.type
_entity.pdbx_description
1 polymer ?
#
loop_
_entity_poly.entity_id
_entity_poly.type
_entity_poly.pdbx_seq_one_letter_code
_entity_poly.pdbx_strand_id
1 'polypeptide(L)'
;AQGALRDADTVVSTLPGDAAATVPLPAALSEATVLLDVTYAPWPTGIATGWERAGGRVVPGIDMLVHQALGQVRLFVAGDAELPLPDEEPVLAAMLASVGRDPRRAWTGA
;
A
#
# COMPACT_ATOMS: atom_id res chain seq x y z
N ALA A 1 14.50 13.29 -11.66
CA ALA A 1 13.65 12.67 -10.62
C ALA A 1 12.18 13.00 -10.86
N GLN A 2 11.73 14.25 -10.74
CA GLN A 2 10.31 14.61 -10.89
C GLN A 2 9.69 14.24 -12.25
N GLY A 3 10.40 14.41 -13.38
CA GLY A 3 9.92 13.96 -14.69
C GLY A 3 9.61 12.45 -14.69
N ALA A 4 10.56 11.63 -14.24
CA ALA A 4 10.37 10.18 -14.11
C ALA A 4 9.21 9.78 -13.17
N LEU A 5 8.99 10.53 -12.08
CA LEU A 5 7.84 10.30 -11.18
C LEU A 5 6.50 10.66 -11.85
N ARG A 6 6.48 11.68 -12.71
CA ARG A 6 5.28 12.08 -13.46
C ARG A 6 4.93 11.09 -14.56
N ASP A 7 5.95 10.55 -15.22
CA ASP A 7 5.78 9.65 -16.38
C ASP A 7 5.56 8.18 -15.96
N ALA A 8 5.66 7.86 -14.67
CA ALA A 8 5.42 6.53 -14.13
C ALA A 8 3.93 6.29 -13.85
N ASP A 9 3.43 5.12 -14.25
CA ASP A 9 2.09 4.65 -13.86
C ASP A 9 2.05 4.24 -12.38
N THR A 10 3.16 3.71 -11.86
CA THR A 10 3.26 3.23 -10.48
C THR A 10 4.65 3.49 -9.91
N VAL A 11 4.67 4.00 -8.68
CA VAL A 11 5.88 4.26 -7.90
C VAL A 11 5.80 3.48 -6.60
N VAL A 12 6.91 2.87 -6.18
CA VAL A 12 6.99 2.13 -4.92
C VAL A 12 8.00 2.82 -4.01
N SER A 13 7.54 3.29 -2.85
CA SER A 13 8.40 3.76 -1.77
C SER A 13 8.69 2.59 -0.84
N THR A 14 9.92 2.10 -0.84
CA THR A 14 10.40 1.06 0.09
C THR A 14 11.21 1.62 1.24
N LEU A 15 11.13 2.94 1.47
CA LEU A 15 11.88 3.62 2.52
C LEU A 15 11.17 3.45 3.87
N PRO A 16 11.90 3.16 4.96
CA PRO A 16 11.28 2.91 6.26
C PRO A 16 10.72 4.19 6.88
N GLY A 17 9.55 4.06 7.51
CA GLY A 17 8.89 5.16 8.23
C GLY A 17 8.62 6.34 7.30
N ASP A 18 9.03 7.53 7.71
CA ASP A 18 8.82 8.77 6.95
C ASP A 18 10.09 9.28 6.24
N ALA A 19 11.05 8.38 5.97
CA ALA A 19 12.32 8.77 5.34
C ALA A 19 12.15 9.35 3.93
N ALA A 20 11.00 9.14 3.28
CA ALA A 20 10.67 9.69 1.97
C ALA A 20 10.05 11.11 2.02
N ALA A 21 9.83 11.70 3.21
CA ALA A 21 9.12 12.97 3.35
C ALA A 21 9.73 14.14 2.56
N THR A 22 11.03 14.11 2.32
CA THR A 22 11.78 15.17 1.65
C THR A 22 11.96 14.94 0.15
N VAL A 23 11.42 13.84 -0.40
CA VAL A 23 11.51 13.54 -1.84
C VAL A 23 10.76 14.62 -2.62
N PRO A 24 11.41 15.32 -3.58
CA PRO A 24 10.73 16.32 -4.39
C PRO A 24 9.69 15.68 -5.31
N LEU A 25 8.42 16.04 -5.13
CA LEU A 25 7.31 15.52 -5.94
C LEU A 25 6.96 16.46 -7.11
N PRO A 26 6.42 15.93 -8.22
CA PRO A 26 5.84 16.76 -9.27
C PRO A 26 4.68 17.61 -8.74
N ALA A 27 4.49 18.80 -9.30
CA ALA A 27 3.39 19.69 -8.89
C ALA A 27 1.99 19.13 -9.22
N ALA A 28 1.91 18.22 -10.19
CA ALA A 28 0.68 17.56 -10.62
C ALA A 28 1.03 16.16 -11.15
N LEU A 29 0.18 15.21 -10.79
CA LEU A 29 0.14 13.82 -11.22
C LEU A 29 -1.24 13.52 -11.80
N SER A 30 -1.32 12.46 -12.61
CA SER A 30 -2.61 11.89 -13.01
C SER A 30 -3.20 11.11 -11.84
N GLU A 31 -4.53 11.04 -11.74
CA GLU A 31 -5.22 10.16 -10.79
C GLU A 31 -4.88 8.68 -11.02
N ALA A 32 -4.50 8.33 -12.27
CA ALA A 32 -4.04 6.99 -12.62
C ALA A 32 -2.66 6.65 -12.01
N THR A 33 -1.87 7.65 -11.62
CA THR A 33 -0.52 7.45 -11.08
C THR A 33 -0.58 7.01 -9.62
N VAL A 34 -0.14 5.77 -9.36
CA VAL A 34 -0.24 5.14 -8.04
C VAL A 34 1.08 5.18 -7.29
N LEU A 35 1.04 5.57 -6.01
CA LEU A 35 2.12 5.33 -5.06
C LEU A 35 1.75 4.14 -4.16
N LEU A 36 2.58 3.10 -4.16
CA LEU A 36 2.61 2.09 -3.11
C LEU A 36 3.67 2.50 -2.08
N ASP A 37 3.25 2.88 -0.89
CA ASP A 37 4.17 3.19 0.21
C ASP A 37 4.18 2.03 1.20
N VAL A 38 5.34 1.38 1.37
CA VAL A 38 5.44 0.19 2.25
C VAL A 38 5.19 0.51 3.72
N THR A 39 5.29 1.79 4.10
CA THR A 39 5.05 2.22 5.46
C THR A 39 3.56 2.12 5.81
N TYR A 40 3.28 1.50 6.95
CA TYR A 40 1.96 1.49 7.60
C TYR A 40 1.98 2.20 8.97
N ALA A 41 3.16 2.47 9.52
CA ALA A 41 3.32 3.25 10.74
C ALA A 41 4.69 3.97 10.73
N PRO A 42 4.76 5.29 10.99
CA PRO A 42 3.65 6.22 11.16
C PRO A 42 2.82 6.41 9.87
N TRP A 43 1.57 6.86 10.00
CA TRP A 43 0.68 7.15 8.85
C TRP A 43 -0.16 8.42 9.09
N PRO A 44 -0.41 9.27 8.07
CA PRO A 44 0.16 9.22 6.73
C PRO A 44 1.64 9.63 6.71
N THR A 45 2.41 9.11 5.74
CA THR A 45 3.77 9.61 5.47
C THR A 45 3.73 10.94 4.74
N GLY A 46 4.83 11.69 4.77
CA GLY A 46 5.01 12.92 4.02
C GLY A 46 4.92 12.68 2.50
N ILE A 47 5.46 11.56 2.01
CA ILE A 47 5.35 11.20 0.58
C ILE A 47 3.90 10.85 0.20
N ALA A 48 3.18 10.07 1.01
CA ALA A 48 1.77 9.77 0.76
C ALA A 48 0.94 11.05 0.71
N THR A 49 1.09 11.91 1.72
CA THR A 49 0.37 13.18 1.78
C THR A 49 0.70 14.08 0.58
N GLY A 50 1.97 14.16 0.19
CA GLY A 50 2.39 14.93 -0.98
C GLY A 50 1.85 14.37 -2.29
N TRP A 51 1.75 13.04 -2.42
CA TRP A 51 1.25 12.36 -3.61
C TRP A 51 -0.23 12.63 -3.83
N GLU A 52 -1.04 12.51 -2.78
CA GLU A 52 -2.47 12.82 -2.82
C GLU A 52 -2.71 14.30 -3.17
N ARG A 53 -1.93 15.22 -2.59
CA ARG A 53 -2.01 16.65 -2.94
C ARG A 53 -1.67 16.94 -4.40
N ALA A 54 -0.77 16.17 -5.00
CA ALA A 54 -0.44 16.27 -6.41
C ALA A 54 -1.51 15.64 -7.33
N GLY A 55 -2.54 15.01 -6.77
CA GLY A 55 -3.65 14.38 -7.50
C GLY A 55 -3.45 12.90 -7.81
N GLY A 56 -2.38 12.27 -7.30
CA GLY A 56 -2.15 10.84 -7.46
C GLY A 56 -2.88 10.00 -6.40
N ARG A 57 -2.94 8.69 -6.62
CA ARG A 57 -3.56 7.73 -5.68
C ARG A 57 -2.51 7.05 -4.82
N VAL A 58 -2.82 6.82 -3.54
CA VAL A 58 -1.93 6.13 -2.60
C VAL A 58 -2.51 4.78 -2.18
N VAL A 59 -1.65 3.75 -2.15
CA VAL A 59 -1.90 2.45 -1.55
C VAL A 59 -0.99 2.31 -0.32
N PRO A 60 -1.56 2.22 0.90
CA PRO A 60 -0.78 2.12 2.13
C PRO A 60 -0.17 0.73 2.34
N GLY A 61 0.92 0.67 3.09
CA GLY A 61 1.63 -0.57 3.38
C GLY A 61 0.82 -1.59 4.17
N ILE A 62 -0.27 -1.17 4.82
CA ILE A 62 -1.14 -2.08 5.57
C ILE A 62 -1.85 -3.08 4.65
N ASP A 63 -2.14 -2.73 3.40
CA ASP A 63 -2.72 -3.66 2.42
C ASP A 63 -1.72 -4.76 2.09
N MET A 64 -0.48 -4.36 1.81
CA MET A 64 0.62 -5.28 1.56
C MET A 64 0.85 -6.21 2.76
N LEU A 65 0.82 -5.68 3.99
CA LEU A 65 1.00 -6.46 5.21
C LEU A 65 -0.04 -7.59 5.32
N VAL A 66 -1.31 -7.27 5.06
CA VAL A 66 -2.40 -8.27 5.11
C VAL A 66 -2.23 -9.33 4.01
N HIS A 67 -1.88 -8.93 2.79
CA HIS A 67 -1.65 -9.88 1.70
C HIS A 67 -0.43 -10.78 1.94
N GLN A 68 0.64 -10.25 2.53
CA GLN A 68 1.80 -11.05 2.94
C GLN A 68 1.44 -12.07 4.02
N ALA A 69 0.64 -11.64 5.02
CA ALA A 69 0.17 -12.54 6.06
C ALA A 69 -0.73 -13.65 5.48
N LEU A 70 -1.56 -13.36 4.49
CA LEU A 70 -2.37 -14.38 3.80
C LEU A 70 -1.46 -15.41 3.10
N GLY A 71 -0.41 -14.96 2.42
CA GLY A 71 0.59 -15.84 1.82
C GLY A 71 1.27 -16.77 2.85
N GLN A 72 1.55 -16.27 4.06
CA GLN A 72 2.07 -17.11 5.15
C GLN A 72 1.05 -18.16 5.60
N VAL A 73 -0.24 -17.82 5.68
CA VAL A 73 -1.29 -18.80 6.02
C VAL A 73 -1.37 -19.90 4.96
N ARG A 74 -1.30 -19.56 3.67
CA ARG A 74 -1.26 -20.55 2.58
C ARG A 74 -0.08 -21.50 2.74
N LEU A 75 1.12 -20.97 3.02
CA LEU A 75 2.31 -21.79 3.30
C LEU A 75 2.11 -22.73 4.49
N PHE A 76 1.52 -22.26 5.59
CA PHE A 76 1.31 -23.09 6.78
C PHE A 76 0.27 -24.19 6.58
N VAL A 77 -0.76 -23.93 5.78
CA VAL A 77 -1.86 -24.88 5.57
C VAL A 77 -1.55 -25.87 4.43
N ALA A 78 -0.98 -25.38 3.33
CA ALA A 78 -0.82 -26.13 2.09
C ALA A 78 0.64 -26.38 1.68
N GLY A 79 1.61 -25.76 2.35
CA GLY A 79 3.02 -25.85 1.96
C GLY A 79 3.38 -25.04 0.70
N ASP A 80 2.45 -24.23 0.19
CA ASP A 80 2.59 -23.45 -1.04
C ASP A 80 1.93 -22.06 -0.86
N ALA A 81 2.67 -20.98 -1.10
CA ALA A 81 2.16 -19.61 -1.01
C ALA A 81 1.26 -19.21 -2.18
N GLU A 82 1.39 -19.93 -3.30
CA GLU A 82 0.68 -19.64 -4.55
C GLU A 82 -0.62 -20.43 -4.66
N LEU A 83 -0.82 -21.47 -3.83
CA LEU A 83 -2.07 -22.22 -3.77
C LEU A 83 -3.10 -21.48 -2.90
N PRO A 84 -4.23 -21.00 -3.47
CA PRO A 84 -5.26 -20.33 -2.68
C PRO A 84 -5.90 -21.25 -1.63
N LEU A 85 -6.34 -20.67 -0.53
CA LEU A 85 -7.13 -21.40 0.48
C LEU A 85 -8.53 -21.74 -0.06
N PRO A 86 -9.16 -22.85 0.36
CA PRO A 86 -10.52 -23.19 -0.03
C PRO A 86 -11.56 -22.09 0.22
N ASP A 87 -11.41 -21.32 1.32
CA ASP A 87 -12.27 -20.20 1.71
C ASP A 87 -11.48 -18.89 1.85
N GLU A 88 -10.59 -18.61 0.89
CA GLU A 88 -9.64 -17.49 0.99
C GLU A 88 -10.30 -16.11 1.12
N GLU A 89 -11.37 -15.84 0.36
CA GLU A 89 -11.99 -14.52 0.36
C GLU A 89 -12.56 -14.13 1.74
N PRO A 90 -13.33 -14.99 2.44
CA PRO A 90 -13.69 -14.77 3.84
C PRO A 90 -12.48 -14.60 4.78
N VAL A 91 -11.40 -15.35 4.58
CA VAL A 91 -10.18 -15.23 5.39
C VAL A 91 -9.53 -13.85 5.18
N LEU A 92 -9.35 -13.41 3.94
CA LEU A 92 -8.82 -12.09 3.62
C LEU A 92 -9.69 -10.98 4.21
N ALA A 93 -11.02 -11.09 4.10
CA ALA A 93 -11.94 -10.13 4.69
C ALA A 93 -11.79 -10.04 6.21
N ALA A 94 -11.66 -11.19 6.90
CA ALA A 94 -11.42 -11.22 8.34
C ALA A 94 -10.05 -10.61 8.73
N MET A 95 -9.01 -10.86 7.93
CA MET A 95 -7.68 -10.29 8.16
C MET A 95 -7.67 -8.77 8.00
N LEU A 96 -8.29 -8.25 6.94
CA LEU A 96 -8.49 -6.81 6.71
C LEU A 96 -9.26 -6.16 7.86
N ALA A 97 -10.35 -6.80 8.31
CA ALA A 97 -11.15 -6.32 9.43
C ALA A 97 -10.35 -6.28 10.75
N SER A 98 -9.44 -7.23 10.98
CA SER A 98 -8.62 -7.28 12.21
C SER A 98 -7.67 -6.09 12.35
N VAL A 99 -7.32 -5.42 11.25
CA VAL A 99 -6.51 -4.20 11.22
C VAL A 99 -7.31 -2.94 10.87
N GLY A 100 -8.65 -3.01 10.91
CA GLY A 100 -9.53 -1.88 10.63
C GLY A 100 -9.47 -1.35 9.19
N ARG A 101 -9.10 -2.19 8.22
CA ARG A 101 -8.87 -1.79 6.83
C ARG A 101 -10.06 -2.15 5.93
N ASP A 102 -10.63 -1.16 5.24
CA ASP A 102 -11.53 -1.35 4.07
C ASP A 102 -10.81 -0.89 2.80
N PRO A 103 -10.30 -1.80 1.95
CA PRO A 103 -9.52 -1.47 0.74
C PRO A 103 -10.14 -0.44 -0.21
N ARG A 104 -11.48 -0.26 -0.14
CA ARG A 104 -12.22 0.66 -1.00
C ARG A 104 -12.21 2.11 -0.51
N ARG A 105 -11.69 2.37 0.70
CA ARG A 105 -11.64 3.69 1.32
C ARG A 105 -10.21 4.15 1.51
N ALA A 106 -10.01 5.47 1.54
CA ALA A 106 -8.76 6.06 2.00
C ALA A 106 -8.50 5.61 3.44
N TRP A 107 -7.27 5.19 3.73
CA TRP A 107 -6.89 4.75 5.06
C TRP A 107 -6.37 5.92 5.89
N THR A 108 -6.95 6.12 7.07
CA THR A 108 -6.63 7.24 7.96
C THR A 108 -5.59 6.89 9.02
N GLY A 109 -4.99 5.70 8.93
CA GLY A 109 -4.16 5.12 9.99
C GLY A 109 -4.98 4.30 10.98
N ALA A 110 -4.27 3.59 11.87
CA ALA A 110 -4.83 2.88 13.02
C ALA A 110 -4.51 3.65 14.31
#